data_AF-A0A7J2MQ67-F1
#
_entry.id   AF-A0A7J2MQ67-F1
#
_cell.length_a   1.000
_cell.length_b   1.000
_cell.length_c   1.000
_cell.angle_alpha   90.00
_cell.angle_beta   90.00
_cell.angle_gamma   90.00
#
_symmetry.space_group_name_H-M   'P 1'
#
loop_
_entity.id
_entity.type
_entity.pdbx_description
1 polymer ?
#
loop_
_entity_poly.entity_id
_entity_poly.type
_entity_poly.pdbx_seq_one_letter_code
_entity_poly.pdbx_strand_id
1 'polypeptide(L)'
;LEWGNDWLDFIGFNCTKSPFNDPAFRKALHYLIDKEFLVDKLQQGYAIAQYSVIPAINTFWCNPDCPTYGMGMSMEERIQKAIEILKGAGYTWESES
;
A
#
# COMPACT_ATOMS: atom_id res chain seq x y z
N LEU A 1 11.30 25.71 14.25
CA LEU A 1 11.48 24.31 13.83
C LEU A 1 10.79 23.43 14.85
N GLU A 2 9.47 23.32 14.74
CA GLU A 2 8.78 22.18 15.33
C GLU A 2 9.16 21.01 14.43
N TRP A 3 9.84 20.02 14.98
CA TRP A 3 10.07 18.76 14.28
C TRP A 3 8.68 18.16 14.10
N GLY A 4 8.06 18.43 12.94
CA GLY A 4 6.84 17.77 12.52
C GLY A 4 7.08 16.27 12.71
N ASN A 5 6.23 15.68 13.56
CA ASN A 5 6.37 14.32 14.02
C ASN A 5 6.45 13.36 12.81
N ASP A 6 7.60 12.72 12.62
CA ASP A 6 7.92 11.79 11.54
C ASP A 6 7.37 10.37 11.77
N TRP A 7 6.35 10.27 12.63
CA TRP A 7 5.73 9.02 13.03
C TRP A 7 4.94 8.45 11.86
N LEU A 8 5.22 7.19 11.53
CA LEU A 8 4.60 6.47 10.44
C LEU A 8 3.92 5.20 10.96
N ASP A 9 2.62 5.10 10.74
CA ASP A 9 1.90 3.84 10.86
C ASP A 9 2.09 3.01 9.58
N PHE A 10 2.44 1.74 9.73
CA PHE A 10 2.69 0.85 8.59
C PHE A 10 2.22 -0.58 8.85
N ILE A 11 1.95 -1.32 7.77
CA ILE A 11 1.71 -2.76 7.79
C ILE A 11 2.99 -3.44 7.31
N GLY A 12 3.64 -4.16 8.22
CA GLY A 12 4.80 -5.01 7.91
C GLY A 12 4.37 -6.42 7.52
N PHE A 13 5.16 -7.06 6.66
CA PHE A 13 4.94 -8.45 6.26
C PHE A 13 6.09 -9.33 6.75
N ASN A 14 5.75 -10.52 7.26
CA ASN A 14 6.77 -11.55 7.44
C ASN A 14 7.07 -12.22 6.09
N CYS A 15 8.06 -11.68 5.39
CA CYS A 15 8.48 -12.15 4.06
C CYS A 15 9.11 -13.56 4.03
N THR A 16 9.16 -14.29 5.16
CA THR A 16 9.63 -15.68 5.20
C THR A 16 8.48 -16.70 5.23
N LYS A 17 7.24 -16.24 5.40
CA LYS A 17 6.05 -17.09 5.52
C LYS A 17 5.13 -16.92 4.32
N SER A 18 4.64 -18.04 3.78
CA SER A 18 3.61 -18.03 2.74
C SER A 18 2.28 -17.44 3.27
N PRO A 19 1.53 -16.67 2.46
CA PRO A 19 1.85 -16.23 1.09
C PRO A 19 2.70 -14.95 1.02
N PHE A 20 3.04 -14.35 2.16
CA PHE A 20 3.75 -13.08 2.23
C PHE A 20 5.21 -13.12 1.75
N ASN A 21 5.80 -14.30 1.59
CA ASN A 21 7.13 -14.45 0.97
C ASN A 21 7.12 -14.08 -0.52
N ASP A 22 5.97 -14.15 -1.20
CA ASP A 22 5.83 -13.75 -2.59
C ASP A 22 5.66 -12.22 -2.74
N PRO A 23 6.57 -11.54 -3.45
CA PRO A 23 6.43 -10.11 -3.75
C PRO A 23 5.16 -9.75 -4.53
N ALA A 24 4.68 -10.61 -5.43
CA ALA A 24 3.47 -10.35 -6.21
C ALA A 24 2.24 -10.29 -5.30
N PHE A 25 2.13 -11.22 -4.35
CA PHE A 25 1.07 -11.22 -3.35
C PHE A 25 1.07 -9.93 -2.52
N ARG A 26 2.25 -9.53 -2.00
CA ARG A 26 2.37 -8.29 -1.22
C ARG A 26 2.04 -7.05 -2.06
N LYS A 27 2.40 -7.04 -3.35
CA LYS A 27 2.08 -5.93 -4.26
C LYS A 27 0.58 -5.84 -4.53
N ALA A 28 -0.09 -6.97 -4.78
CA ALA A 28 -1.53 -7.02 -4.93
C ALA A 28 -2.24 -6.47 -3.68
N LEU A 29 -1.81 -6.92 -2.50
CA LEU A 29 -2.33 -6.40 -1.23
C LEU A 29 -2.08 -4.90 -1.04
N HIS A 30 -0.93 -4.37 -1.49
CA HIS A 30 -0.64 -2.94 -1.43
C HIS A 30 -1.69 -2.11 -2.19
N TYR A 31 -2.09 -2.54 -3.40
CA TYR A 31 -3.13 -1.85 -4.18
C TYR A 31 -4.49 -1.82 -3.46
N LEU A 32 -4.82 -2.88 -2.70
CA LEU A 32 -6.07 -3.00 -1.97
C LEU A 32 -6.14 -2.12 -0.71
N ILE A 33 -5.02 -1.57 -0.24
CA ILE A 33 -5.00 -0.65 0.91
C ILE A 33 -5.30 0.76 0.42
N ASP A 34 -6.54 1.19 0.63
CA ASP A 34 -6.99 2.56 0.38
C ASP A 34 -6.59 3.47 1.56
N LYS A 35 -5.41 4.11 1.43
CA LYS A 35 -4.83 4.92 2.50
C LYS A 35 -5.63 6.20 2.72
N GLU A 36 -6.14 6.78 1.64
CA GLU A 36 -6.97 7.99 1.66
C GLU A 36 -8.28 7.74 2.41
N PHE A 37 -8.93 6.59 2.14
CA PHE A 37 -10.12 6.16 2.89
C PHE A 37 -9.81 5.95 4.38
N LEU A 38 -8.68 5.30 4.72
CA LEU A 38 -8.30 5.08 6.12
C LEU A 38 -8.06 6.41 6.85
N VAL A 39 -7.38 7.36 6.21
CA VAL A 39 -7.14 8.70 6.76
C VAL A 39 -8.46 9.44 7.00
N ASP A 40 -9.37 9.42 6.03
CA ASP A 40 -10.66 10.11 6.13
C ASP A 40 -11.57 9.47 7.21
N LYS A 41 -11.72 8.14 7.19
CA LYS A 41 -12.71 7.45 8.05
C LYS A 41 -12.20 7.08 9.43
N LEU A 42 -10.94 6.64 9.54
CA LEU A 42 -10.39 6.19 10.83
C LEU A 42 -9.69 7.31 11.57
N GLN A 43 -8.96 8.17 10.83
CA GLN A 43 -8.16 9.22 11.43
C GLN A 43 -8.84 10.60 11.37
N GLN A 44 -10.07 10.69 10.85
CA GLN A 44 -10.86 11.93 10.79
C GLN A 44 -10.08 13.10 10.17
N GLY A 45 -9.17 12.81 9.24
CA GLY A 45 -8.31 13.80 8.59
C GLY A 45 -7.09 14.28 9.39
N TYR A 46 -6.82 13.73 10.57
CA TYR A 46 -5.64 14.11 11.39
C TYR A 46 -4.32 13.47 10.92
N ALA A 47 -4.35 12.70 9.83
CA ALA A 47 -3.19 12.05 9.25
C ALA A 47 -3.06 12.38 7.76
N ILE A 48 -1.91 12.04 7.18
CA ILE A 48 -1.63 12.26 5.76
C ILE A 48 -1.23 10.92 5.17
N ALA A 49 -1.91 10.49 4.10
CA ALA A 49 -1.55 9.27 3.39
C ALA A 49 -0.10 9.33 2.90
N GLN A 50 0.72 8.38 3.34
CA GLN A 50 2.12 8.23 2.94
C GLN A 50 2.28 7.02 2.01
N TYR A 51 3.17 7.15 1.01
CA TYR A 51 3.46 6.10 0.01
C TYR A 51 4.94 5.69 0.03
N SER A 52 5.70 6.26 0.95
CA SER A 52 7.09 5.90 1.25
C SER A 52 7.22 5.64 2.75
N VAL A 53 8.19 4.80 3.10
CA VAL A 53 8.58 4.59 4.51
C VAL A 53 9.25 5.83 5.09
N ILE A 54 9.83 6.68 4.24
CA ILE A 54 10.36 7.98 4.64
C ILE A 54 9.33 9.05 4.27
N PRO A 55 8.72 9.74 5.24
CA PRO A 55 7.75 10.79 4.98
C PRO A 55 8.33 11.92 4.12
N ALA A 56 7.50 12.52 3.25
CA ALA A 56 7.93 13.57 2.32
C ALA A 56 8.46 14.84 3.01
N ILE A 57 8.09 15.08 4.28
CA ILE A 57 8.62 16.20 5.07
C ILE A 57 10.13 16.07 5.33
N ASN A 58 10.68 14.84 5.28
CA ASN A 58 12.10 14.60 5.36
C ASN A 58 12.74 14.73 3.98
N THR A 59 12.83 15.97 3.48
CA THR A 59 13.28 16.30 2.12
C THR A 59 14.70 15.85 1.80
N PHE A 60 15.52 15.60 2.82
CA PHE A 60 16.89 15.10 2.64
C PHE A 60 16.91 13.60 2.28
N TRP A 61 16.04 12.80 2.90
CA TRP A 61 16.04 11.34 2.74
C TRP A 61 14.86 10.79 1.93
N CYS A 62 13.81 11.58 1.69
CA CYS A 62 12.66 11.12 0.94
C CYS A 62 13.01 10.92 -0.55
N ASN A 63 12.42 9.89 -1.15
CA ASN A 63 12.46 9.70 -2.59
C ASN A 63 11.05 10.03 -3.17
N PRO A 64 10.90 11.11 -3.95
CA PRO A 64 9.60 11.46 -4.53
C PRO A 64 9.14 10.50 -5.63
N ASP A 65 10.05 9.70 -6.21
CA ASP A 65 9.76 8.77 -7.31
C ASP A 65 9.32 7.37 -6.83
N CYS A 66 9.00 7.23 -5.53
CA CYS A 66 8.46 5.99 -5.00
C CYS A 66 7.10 5.65 -5.65
N PRO A 67 6.82 4.38 -5.97
CA PRO A 67 5.53 3.98 -6.52
C PRO A 67 4.37 4.30 -5.56
N THR A 68 3.35 4.99 -6.05
CA THR A 68 2.15 5.38 -5.29
C THR A 68 1.00 4.40 -5.54
N TYR A 69 1.19 3.13 -5.18
CA TYR A 69 0.23 2.07 -5.48
C TYR A 69 -1.18 2.41 -5.01
N GLY A 70 -2.13 2.41 -5.96
CA GLY A 70 -3.54 2.68 -5.70
C GLY A 70 -3.92 4.15 -5.57
N MET A 71 -2.97 5.09 -5.49
CA MET A 71 -3.27 6.52 -5.32
C MET A 71 -4.23 7.00 -6.40
N GLY A 72 -5.34 7.62 -5.97
CA GLY A 72 -6.39 8.14 -6.87
C GLY A 72 -7.24 7.07 -7.58
N MET A 73 -7.00 5.78 -7.34
CA MET A 73 -7.82 4.70 -7.90
C MET A 73 -9.05 4.43 -7.03
N SER A 74 -10.18 4.13 -7.68
CA SER A 74 -11.36 3.56 -7.04
C SER A 74 -11.10 2.16 -6.49
N MET A 75 -11.96 1.69 -5.57
CA MET A 75 -11.88 0.33 -5.05
C MET A 75 -11.99 -0.73 -6.14
N GLU A 76 -12.85 -0.51 -7.15
CA GLU A 76 -13.01 -1.43 -8.28
C GLU A 76 -11.71 -1.56 -9.09
N GLU A 77 -11.08 -0.45 -9.46
CA GLU A 77 -9.81 -0.46 -10.18
C GLU A 77 -8.69 -1.11 -9.34
N ARG A 78 -8.67 -0.88 -8.03
CA ARG A 78 -7.71 -1.51 -7.11
C ARG A 78 -7.88 -3.02 -7.07
N ILE A 79 -9.12 -3.51 -6.97
CA ILE A 79 -9.45 -4.94 -7.01
C ILE A 79 -9.02 -5.54 -8.35
N GLN A 80 -9.36 -4.89 -9.47
CA GLN A 80 -8.99 -5.36 -10.80
C GLN A 80 -7.46 -5.45 -10.95
N LYS A 81 -6.71 -4.46 -10.43
CA LYS A 81 -5.24 -4.48 -10.48
C LYS A 81 -4.64 -5.57 -9.62
N ALA A 82 -5.20 -5.81 -8.43
CA ALA A 82 -4.78 -6.91 -7.56
C ALA A 82 -5.01 -8.28 -8.22
N ILE A 83 -6.18 -8.49 -8.85
CA ILE A 83 -6.49 -9.71 -9.60
C ILE A 83 -5.49 -9.91 -10.76
N GLU A 84 -5.22 -8.86 -11.54
CA GLU A 84 -4.24 -8.90 -12.64
C GLU A 84 -2.86 -9.35 -12.14
N ILE A 85 -2.37 -8.75 -11.05
CA ILE A 85 -1.07 -9.09 -10.45
C ILE A 85 -1.04 -10.55 -9.97
N LEU A 86 -2.08 -10.99 -9.28
CA LEU A 86 -2.17 -12.35 -8.73
C LEU A 86 -2.26 -13.40 -9.85
N LYS A 87 -3.12 -13.19 -10.86
CA LYS A 87 -3.19 -14.08 -12.03
C LYS A 87 -1.87 -14.14 -12.78
N GLY A 88 -1.21 -13.00 -12.96
CA GLY A 88 0.13 -12.94 -13.57
C GLY A 88 1.21 -13.70 -12.80
N ALA A 89 1.02 -13.90 -11.49
CA ALA A 89 1.89 -14.69 -10.63
C ALA A 89 1.47 -16.17 -10.49
N GLY A 90 0.42 -16.60 -11.20
CA GLY A 90 -0.05 -17.99 -11.21
C GLY A 90 -1.04 -18.34 -10.10
N TYR A 91 -1.59 -17.36 -9.38
CA TYR A 91 -2.69 -17.61 -8.45
C TYR A 91 -3.98 -17.90 -9.20
N THR A 92 -4.74 -18.85 -8.68
CA THR A 92 -6.07 -19.22 -9.17
C THR A 92 -7.08 -19.16 -8.05
N TRP A 93 -8.36 -19.07 -8.41
CA TRP A 93 -9.48 -19.12 -7.48
C TRP A 93 -10.08 -20.52 -7.55
N GLU A 94 -10.51 -21.05 -6.40
CA GLU A 94 -11.16 -22.36 -6.31
C GLU A 94 -12.41 -22.43 -7.21
N SER A 95 -13.16 -21.34 -7.33
CA SER A 95 -14.32 -21.25 -8.23
C SER A 95 -13.98 -21.26 -9.73
N GLU A 96 -12.71 -21.05 -10.09
CA GLU A 96 -12.22 -21.11 -11.47
C GLU A 96 -11.59 -22.47 -11.80
N SER A 97 -11.52 -23.39 -10.82
CA SER A 97 -10.88 -24.71 -10.93
C SER A 97 -11.86 -25.83 -11.25
#